data_AF-A0A5K1GAR3-F1
#
_entry.id   AF-A0A5K1GAR3-F1
#
_cell.length_a   1.000
_cell.length_b   1.000
_cell.length_c   1.000
_cell.angle_alpha   90.00
_cell.angle_beta   90.00
_cell.angle_gamma   90.00
#
_symmetry.space_group_name_H-M   'P 1'
#
loop_
_entity.id
_entity.type
_entity.pdbx_description
1 polymer ?
#
loop_
_entity_poly.entity_id
_entity_poly.type
_entity_poly.pdbx_seq_one_letter_code
_entity_poly.pdbx_strand_id
1 'polypeptide(L)' 'MMVGFGGPMVVCPRSEKCWEWARVYMNYCICDAKDLASFSLGMLSVLSWSVAEVPQIITNYKTKTTEGISAAFLLTWVLG' A
#
# COMPACT_ATOMS: atom_id res chain seq x y z
N MET A 1 12.88 -11.29 -33.86
CA MET A 1 13.26 -11.92 -32.58
C MET A 1 13.26 -10.86 -31.50
N MET A 2 12.20 -10.79 -30.69
CA MET A 2 12.20 -10.38 -29.29
C MET A 2 10.94 -11.00 -28.67
N VAL A 3 11.15 -11.93 -27.74
CA VAL A 3 10.13 -12.60 -26.93
C VAL A 3 9.93 -11.75 -25.66
N GLY A 4 8.70 -11.54 -25.20
CA GLY A 4 8.42 -10.86 -23.93
C GLY A 4 6.96 -11.04 -23.47
N PHE A 5 6.80 -11.69 -22.33
CA PHE A 5 5.55 -11.96 -21.62
C PHE A 5 4.91 -10.66 -21.05
N GLY A 6 3.57 -10.57 -21.07
CA GLY A 6 2.77 -9.87 -20.05
C GLY A 6 2.36 -8.40 -20.32
N GLY A 7 1.04 -8.16 -20.40
CA GLY A 7 0.32 -6.89 -20.17
C GLY A 7 0.72 -5.62 -20.96
N PRO A 8 -0.21 -4.67 -21.23
CA PRO A 8 0.18 -3.38 -21.80
C PRO A 8 0.97 -2.56 -20.77
N MET A 9 2.29 -2.44 -20.94
CA MET A 9 3.11 -1.53 -20.12
C MET A 9 2.60 -0.10 -20.27
N VAL A 10 2.27 0.55 -19.14
CA VAL A 10 1.91 1.97 -19.11
C VAL A 10 3.06 2.84 -19.65
N VAL A 11 2.78 3.64 -20.69
CA VAL A 11 3.73 4.55 -21.33
C VAL A 11 3.72 5.89 -20.60
N CYS A 12 4.78 6.17 -19.82
CA CYS A 12 4.93 7.46 -19.14
C CYS A 12 5.58 8.53 -20.04
N PRO A 13 5.30 9.82 -19.82
CA PRO A 13 5.96 10.91 -20.54
C PRO A 13 7.49 10.84 -20.35
N ARG A 14 8.22 10.81 -21.47
CA ARG A 14 9.68 10.63 -21.52
C ARG A 14 10.48 11.87 -21.07
N SER A 15 9.82 13.01 -20.87
CA SER A 15 10.46 14.28 -20.50
C SER A 15 10.76 14.41 -19.00
N GLU A 16 10.11 13.62 -18.16
CA GLU A 16 10.19 13.72 -16.69
C GLU A 16 11.00 12.55 -16.12
N LYS A 17 11.83 12.80 -15.09
CA LYS A 17 12.53 11.73 -14.37
C LYS A 17 11.56 11.00 -13.44
N CYS A 18 10.80 10.06 -14.00
CA CYS A 18 9.83 9.25 -13.27
C CYS A 18 10.48 8.07 -12.53
N TRP A 19 9.80 7.57 -11.49
CA TRP A 19 10.27 6.43 -10.69
C TRP A 19 9.95 5.10 -11.40
N GLU A 20 10.98 4.34 -11.83
CA GLU A 20 10.78 3.15 -12.68
C GLU A 20 10.17 1.95 -11.95
N TRP A 21 10.43 1.77 -10.64
CA TRP A 21 9.83 0.68 -9.87
C TRP A 21 8.29 0.80 -9.84
N ALA A 22 7.75 2.02 -9.81
CA ALA A 22 6.31 2.26 -9.84
C ALA A 22 5.70 1.81 -11.17
N ARG A 23 6.42 2.00 -12.28
CA ARG A 23 6.01 1.49 -13.60
C ARG A 23 5.99 -0.03 -13.64
N VAL A 24 7.04 -0.68 -13.14
CA VAL A 24 7.21 -2.14 -13.24
C VAL A 24 6.29 -2.90 -12.27
N TYR A 25 6.17 -2.44 -11.02
CA TYR A 25 5.42 -3.16 -9.98
C TYR A 25 3.95 -2.78 -9.90
N MET A 26 3.62 -1.53 -10.20
CA MET A 26 2.29 -0.98 -9.91
C MET A 26 1.58 -0.42 -11.15
N ASN A 27 2.18 -0.56 -12.35
CA ASN A 27 1.60 -0.13 -13.63
C ASN A 27 1.05 1.31 -13.61
N TYR A 28 1.75 2.23 -12.96
CA TYR A 28 1.40 3.66 -12.91
C TYR A 28 2.64 4.55 -13.05
N CYS A 29 2.42 5.79 -13.49
CA CYS A 29 3.49 6.77 -13.68
C CYS A 29 3.51 7.76 -12.51
N ILE A 30 4.50 7.63 -11.61
CA ILE A 30 4.83 8.70 -10.66
C ILE A 30 5.97 9.52 -11.24
N CYS A 31 5.63 10.73 -11.66
CA CYS A 31 6.60 11.71 -12.16
C CYS A 31 6.45 13.04 -11.39
N ASP A 32 5.23 13.38 -10.99
CA ASP A 32 4.92 14.63 -10.30
C ASP A 32 4.94 14.49 -8.77
N ALA A 33 5.31 15.57 -8.09
CA ALA A 33 5.32 15.63 -6.63
C ALA A 33 3.93 15.45 -6.02
N LYS A 34 2.86 15.88 -6.71
CA LYS A 34 1.47 15.71 -6.26
C LYS A 34 1.09 14.23 -6.18
N ASP A 35 1.46 13.44 -7.19
CA ASP A 35 1.11 12.02 -7.25
C ASP A 35 1.85 11.22 -6.17
N LEU A 36 3.13 11.55 -5.94
CA LEU A 36 3.88 10.99 -4.82
C LEU A 36 3.28 11.41 -3.48
N ALA A 37 2.87 12.67 -3.32
CA ALA A 37 2.26 13.17 -2.11
C ALA A 37 0.92 12.48 -1.83
N SER A 38 0.03 12.35 -2.82
CA SER A 38 -1.25 11.65 -2.67
C SER A 38 -1.06 10.18 -2.28
N PHE A 39 -0.11 9.49 -2.92
CA PHE A 39 0.22 8.11 -2.57
C PHE A 39 0.77 7.99 -1.14
N SER A 40 1.73 8.86 -0.79
CA SER A 40 2.38 8.85 0.51
C SER A 40 1.40 9.21 1.63
N LEU A 41 0.54 10.21 1.43
CA LEU A 41 -0.49 10.60 2.39
C LEU A 41 -1.55 9.49 2.56
N GLY A 42 -1.94 8.81 1.49
CA GLY A 42 -2.82 7.65 1.57
C GLY A 42 -2.22 6.52 2.39
N MET A 43 -0.96 6.17 2.12
CA MET A 43 -0.23 5.14 2.88
C MET A 43 -0.06 5.54 4.35
N LEU A 44 0.35 6.78 4.62
CA LEU A 44 0.50 7.30 5.98
C LEU A 44 -0.82 7.35 6.74
N SER A 45 -1.93 7.69 6.06
CA SER A 45 -3.27 7.69 6.67
C SER A 45 -3.64 6.28 7.13
N VAL A 46 -3.51 5.27 6.26
CA VAL A 46 -3.78 3.87 6.61
C VAL A 46 -2.88 3.38 7.73
N LEU A 47 -1.57 3.70 7.68
CA LEU A 47 -0.62 3.35 8.74
C LEU A 47 -0.98 4.01 10.07
N SER A 48 -1.32 5.29 10.06
CA SER A 48 -1.68 6.04 11.27
C SER A 48 -2.94 5.49 11.93
N TRP A 49 -3.97 5.18 11.13
CA TRP A 49 -5.19 4.55 11.59
C TRP A 49 -4.89 3.15 12.16
N SER A 50 -4.10 2.35 11.44
CA SER A 50 -3.72 1.00 11.89
C SER A 50 -3.00 1.03 13.23
N VAL A 51 -2.02 1.93 13.41
CA VAL A 51 -1.26 2.09 14.66
C VAL A 51 -2.16 2.59 15.80
N ALA A 52 -3.14 3.45 15.51
CA ALA A 52 -4.09 3.91 16.51
C ALA A 52 -4.99 2.77 17.06
N GLU A 53 -5.25 1.74 16.26
CA GLU A 53 -6.02 0.54 16.66
C GLU A 53 -5.16 -0.50 17.44
N VAL A 54 -3.82 -0.48 17.29
CA VAL A 54 -2.88 -1.39 17.99
C VAL A 54 -3.02 -1.43 19.52
N PRO A 55 -3.18 -0.31 20.27
CA PRO A 55 -3.31 -0.38 21.73
C PRO A 55 -4.55 -1.18 22.19
N GLN A 56 -5.63 -1.21 21.40
CA GLN A 56 -6.78 -2.06 21.70
C GLN A 56 -6.46 -3.54 21.51
N ILE A 57 -5.66 -3.89 20.51
CA ILE A 57 -5.22 -5.26 20.23
C ILE A 57 -4.30 -5.78 21.35
N ILE A 58 -3.31 -4.99 21.77
CA ILE A 58 -2.34 -5.37 22.81
C ILE A 58 -3.06 -5.67 24.14
N THR A 59 -4.05 -4.86 24.48
CA THR A 59 -4.83 -5.04 25.72
C THR A 59 -5.64 -6.35 25.67
N ASN A 60 -6.33 -6.63 24.57
CA ASN A 60 -7.11 -7.87 24.39
C ASN A 60 -6.23 -9.14 24.36
N TYR A 61 -5.03 -9.08 23.76
CA TYR A 61 -4.07 -10.19 23.80
C TYR A 61 -3.58 -10.47 25.23
N LYS A 62 -3.40 -9.44 26.05
CA LYS A 62 -2.96 -9.60 27.44
C LYS A 62 -4.02 -10.21 28.35
N THR A 63 -5.30 -9.89 28.14
CA THR A 63 -6.41 -10.44 28.93
C THR A 63 -6.86 -11.84 28.50
N LYS A 64 -6.31 -12.42 27.42
CA LYS A 64 -6.70 -13.72 26.84
C LYS A 64 -8.20 -13.84 26.54
N THR A 65 -8.91 -12.71 26.44
CA THR A 65 -10.32 -12.69 26.06
C THR A 65 -10.39 -12.25 24.61
N THR A 66 -11.00 -13.08 23.76
CA THR A 66 -11.05 -12.88 22.31
C THR A 66 -12.30 -12.08 21.95
N GLU A 67 -12.58 -10.99 22.66
CA GLU A 67 -13.86 -10.25 22.55
C GLU A 67 -13.73 -8.85 21.96
N GLY A 68 -12.51 -8.36 21.73
CA GLY A 68 -12.27 -7.02 21.17
C GLY A 68 -11.50 -7.05 19.87
N ILE A 69 -12.21 -6.90 18.75
CA ILE A 69 -11.72 -6.73 17.38
C ILE A 69 -11.00 -7.95 16.80
N SER A 70 -11.50 -8.43 15.66
CA SER A 70 -10.91 -9.58 14.97
C SER A 70 -9.57 -9.15 14.37
N ALA A 71 -8.45 -9.40 15.07
CA ALA A 71 -7.11 -9.23 14.50
C ALA A 71 -6.96 -10.01 13.17
N ALA A 72 -7.70 -11.12 13.04
CA ALA A 72 -7.84 -11.85 11.78
C ALA A 72 -8.54 -11.03 10.68
N PHE A 73 -9.52 -10.18 11.01
CA PHE A 73 -10.13 -9.24 10.07
C PHE A 73 -9.13 -8.18 9.59
N LEU A 74 -8.32 -7.61 10.49
CA LEU A 74 -7.25 -6.66 10.11
C LEU A 74 -6.17 -7.31 9.24
N LEU A 75 -5.74 -8.54 9.58
CA LEU A 75 -4.78 -9.30 8.77
C LEU A 75 -5.35 -9.65 7.40
N THR A 76 -6.63 -10.05 7.33
CA THR A 76 -7.33 -10.30 6.07
C THR A 76 -7.42 -9.03 5.23
N TRP A 77 -7.65 -7.88 5.86
CA TRP A 77 -7.72 -6.58 5.18
C TRP A 77 -6.38 -6.13 4.60
N VAL A 78 -5.25 -6.45 5.25
CA VAL A 78 -3.90 -6.16 4.74
C VAL A 78 -3.43 -7.18 3.69
N LEU A 79 -3.91 -8.42 3.76
CA LEU A 79 -3.55 -9.50 2.84
C LEU A 79 -4.39 -9.53 1.55
N GLY A 80 -5.58 -8.90 1.56
CA GLY A 80 -6.46 -8.79 0.40
C GLY A 80 -5.93 -7.86 -0.67
#